data_AF-A0A959GZM8-F1
#
_entry.id   AF-A0A959GZM8-F1
#
_cell.length_a   1.000
_cell.length_b   1.000
_cell.length_c   1.000
_cell.angle_alpha   90.00
_cell.angle_beta   90.00
_cell.angle_gamma   90.00
#
_symmetry.space_group_name_H-M   'P 1'
#
loop_
_entity.id
_entity.type
_entity.pdbx_description
1 polymer ?
#
loop_
_entity_poly.entity_id
_entity_poly.type
_entity_poly.pdbx_seq_one_letter_code
_entity_poly.pdbx_strand_id
1 'polypeptide(L)'
;MGKQIPLSTSFNLPDGREVVLETGKLATQADGSVLVRMGETMLLCTVVSAKTAKEGQPFFPLSVDYQEKFAAAGRIPGNFFRREGKLSDYEVLVSRLVDRALRPLFPDGYMNETQVIINLVSADKDVMPDALAGLACSAALATSDIPVEGLFSEVRVARIDGKFVINPGRAALETADMDFIVAATKHDITMVEGEADECSETDLVAALKIAHEAIKDQIAAQERLAEMVGESALVKRPLPEIPENEELKARIEALVSDDIYALARSASDKTTRKNRIEEIKEAAMEKVTEEFGEEFMEEWGAAANRYFDKCKKHVIRDVVLSDGKRLDGRKSDEVRPIWSEVNFLPSAHGSAVFNRGETQSLTSLTLGTKQDQILIDNALKSYDD
;
A
#
# COMPACT_ATOMS: atom_id res chain seq x y z
N MET A 1 30.09 15.24 3.27
CA MET A 1 28.78 14.65 2.96
C MET A 1 27.99 14.62 4.26
N GLY A 2 26.79 15.22 4.25
CA GLY A 2 26.06 15.68 5.45
C GLY A 2 26.20 17.19 5.65
N LYS A 3 25.10 17.93 5.59
CA LYS A 3 25.03 19.34 6.04
C LYS A 3 24.96 19.33 7.57
N GLN A 4 25.72 20.20 8.24
CA GLN A 4 25.61 20.38 9.69
C GLN A 4 24.23 20.94 10.08
N ILE A 5 23.70 21.83 9.23
CA ILE A 5 22.37 22.41 9.32
C ILE A 5 21.50 21.77 8.22
N PRO A 6 20.44 21.02 8.57
CA PRO A 6 19.55 20.43 7.57
C PRO A 6 18.75 21.51 6.84
N LEU A 7 18.24 21.16 5.67
CA LEU A 7 17.10 21.89 5.11
C LEU A 7 15.86 21.44 5.86
N SER A 8 15.03 22.38 6.29
CA SER A 8 13.84 22.07 7.08
C SER A 8 12.61 22.81 6.58
N THR A 9 11.48 22.14 6.67
CA THR A 9 10.15 22.74 6.55
C THR A 9 9.28 22.24 7.69
N SER A 10 8.23 22.99 8.03
CA SER A 10 7.23 22.53 9.00
C SER A 10 5.82 22.90 8.57
N PHE A 11 4.86 22.29 9.25
CA PHE A 11 3.45 22.62 9.21
C PHE A 11 2.83 22.30 10.58
N ASN A 12 1.65 22.83 10.84
CA ASN A 12 0.91 22.56 12.08
C ASN A 12 -0.28 21.66 11.79
N LEU A 13 -0.54 20.73 12.70
CA LEU A 13 -1.82 20.03 12.76
C LEU A 13 -2.95 21.01 13.14
N PRO A 14 -4.23 20.64 12.93
CA PRO A 14 -5.37 21.51 13.27
C PRO A 14 -5.42 21.96 14.75
N ASP A 15 -4.79 21.21 15.65
CA ASP A 15 -4.69 21.54 17.08
C ASP A 15 -3.43 22.34 17.47
N GLY A 16 -2.61 22.72 16.48
CA GLY A 16 -1.41 23.54 16.66
C GLY A 16 -0.12 22.78 16.92
N ARG A 17 -0.14 21.44 17.04
CA ARG A 17 1.10 20.65 17.15
C ARG A 17 1.92 20.76 15.87
N GLU A 18 3.20 21.09 15.99
CA GLU A 18 4.11 21.25 14.86
C GLU A 18 4.71 19.91 14.42
N VAL A 19 4.74 19.68 13.11
CA VAL A 19 5.47 18.59 12.46
C VAL A 19 6.58 19.18 11.60
N VAL A 20 7.81 18.71 11.80
CA VAL A 20 9.02 19.19 11.11
C VAL A 20 9.56 18.10 10.20
N LEU A 21 9.93 18.47 8.97
CA LEU A 21 10.57 17.62 7.97
C LEU A 21 11.99 18.14 7.73
N GLU A 22 13.01 17.30 7.91
CA GLU A 22 14.41 17.67 7.73
C GLU A 22 15.14 16.76 6.73
N THR A 23 15.98 17.31 5.87
CA THR A 23 16.83 16.53 4.94
C THR A 23 18.25 17.09 4.83
N GLY A 24 19.15 16.27 4.29
CA GLY A 24 20.54 16.63 3.98
C GLY A 24 21.54 16.45 5.11
N LYS A 25 21.09 16.12 6.33
CA LYS A 25 21.97 15.84 7.48
C LYS A 25 22.31 14.35 7.64
N LEU A 26 21.30 13.49 7.57
CA LEU A 26 21.42 12.05 7.76
C LEU A 26 21.30 11.32 6.42
N ALA A 27 21.90 10.13 6.33
CA ALA A 27 21.75 9.21 5.19
C ALA A 27 21.97 9.82 3.78
N THR A 28 22.91 10.75 3.63
CA THR A 28 23.14 11.50 2.38
C THR A 28 23.60 10.70 1.16
N GLN A 29 23.74 9.37 1.29
CA GLN A 29 24.05 8.47 0.18
C GLN A 29 22.80 7.76 -0.38
N ALA A 30 21.67 7.81 0.34
CA ALA A 30 20.40 7.34 -0.20
C ALA A 30 19.94 8.27 -1.33
N ASP A 31 19.11 7.76 -2.25
CA ASP A 31 18.51 8.60 -3.29
C ASP A 31 17.59 9.67 -2.66
N GLY A 32 16.91 9.33 -1.56
CA GLY A 32 16.14 10.27 -0.74
C GLY A 32 16.24 9.92 0.74
N SER A 33 16.25 10.94 1.61
CA SER A 33 16.17 10.72 3.05
C SER A 33 15.55 11.91 3.78
N VAL A 34 14.64 11.64 4.70
CA VAL A 34 13.98 12.65 5.52
C VAL A 34 13.86 12.16 6.96
N LEU A 35 14.08 13.09 7.88
CA LEU A 35 13.79 12.94 9.30
C LEU A 35 12.49 13.71 9.60
N VAL A 36 11.44 13.00 9.97
CA VAL A 36 10.17 13.60 10.40
C VAL A 36 10.16 13.67 11.91
N ARG A 37 9.72 14.81 12.48
CA ARG A 37 9.62 15.01 13.93
C ARG A 37 8.27 15.62 14.31
N MET A 38 7.62 15.04 15.33
CA MET A 38 6.47 15.61 16.02
C MET A 38 6.63 15.34 17.52
N GLY A 39 6.68 16.40 18.34
CA GLY A 39 7.08 16.27 19.74
C GLY A 39 8.49 15.67 19.85
N GLU A 40 8.64 14.64 20.68
CA GLU A 40 9.90 13.88 20.81
C GLU A 40 9.99 12.67 19.86
N THR A 41 8.93 12.37 19.10
CA THR A 41 8.92 11.27 18.13
C THR A 41 9.65 11.68 16.86
N MET A 42 10.60 10.85 16.43
CA MET A 42 11.39 11.06 15.22
C MET A 42 11.46 9.79 14.38
N LEU A 43 11.07 9.91 13.10
CA LEU A 43 11.20 8.85 12.10
C LEU A 43 12.25 9.22 11.06
N LEU A 44 13.25 8.37 10.88
CA LEU A 44 14.18 8.48 9.77
C LEU A 44 13.73 7.56 8.64
N CYS A 45 13.33 8.14 7.51
CA CYS A 45 13.05 7.39 6.30
C CYS A 45 14.19 7.56 5.29
N THR A 46 14.58 6.45 4.65
CA THR A 46 15.50 6.41 3.52
C THR A 46 14.87 5.64 2.38
N VAL A 47 15.04 6.16 1.16
CA VAL A 47 14.60 5.50 -0.07
C VAL A 47 15.79 5.33 -1.01
N VAL A 48 15.91 4.14 -1.56
CA VAL A 48 16.92 3.81 -2.56
C VAL A 48 16.24 3.01 -3.67
N SER A 49 16.48 3.41 -4.91
CA SER A 49 16.05 2.64 -6.07
C SER A 49 17.23 2.38 -6.99
N ALA A 50 17.32 1.14 -7.47
CA ALA A 50 18.22 0.79 -8.55
C ALA A 50 18.05 1.74 -9.76
N LYS A 51 19.15 1.99 -10.48
CA LYS A 51 19.14 2.85 -11.68
C LYS A 51 18.64 2.09 -12.91
N THR A 52 18.75 0.75 -12.91
CA THR A 52 18.28 -0.14 -13.98
C THR A 52 17.52 -1.33 -13.39
N ALA A 53 16.52 -1.82 -14.12
CA ALA A 53 15.84 -3.06 -13.79
C ALA A 53 16.76 -4.27 -14.00
N LYS A 54 16.51 -5.36 -13.28
CA LYS A 54 17.16 -6.65 -13.54
C LYS A 54 16.60 -7.24 -14.83
N GLU A 55 17.44 -7.95 -15.57
CA GLU A 55 17.03 -8.66 -16.77
C GLU A 55 15.94 -9.70 -16.43
N GLY A 56 14.87 -9.75 -17.24
CA GLY A 56 13.77 -10.69 -17.04
C GLY A 56 12.91 -10.45 -15.79
N GLN A 57 13.00 -9.28 -15.15
CA GLN A 57 12.23 -8.96 -13.94
C GLN A 57 10.70 -9.04 -14.22
N PRO A 58 9.97 -9.98 -13.57
CA PRO A 58 8.57 -10.24 -13.94
C PRO A 58 7.56 -9.33 -13.24
N PHE A 59 7.98 -8.60 -12.21
CA PHE A 59 7.15 -7.67 -11.44
C PHE A 59 7.98 -6.56 -10.80
N PHE A 60 7.35 -5.45 -10.44
CA PHE A 60 7.97 -4.33 -9.75
C PHE A 60 8.39 -4.70 -8.30
N PRO A 61 9.69 -4.79 -7.99
CA PRO A 61 10.17 -5.16 -6.66
C PRO A 61 10.22 -3.93 -5.76
N LEU A 62 9.13 -3.69 -5.03
CA LEU A 62 9.04 -2.70 -3.96
C LEU A 62 9.01 -3.42 -2.60
N SER A 63 9.94 -3.03 -1.71
CA SER A 63 9.96 -3.44 -0.31
C SER A 63 9.84 -2.22 0.59
N VAL A 64 8.98 -2.32 1.60
CA VAL A 64 8.79 -1.29 2.63
C VAL A 64 8.97 -1.93 3.99
N ASP A 65 9.94 -1.44 4.76
CA ASP A 65 10.22 -1.90 6.11
C ASP A 65 10.11 -0.73 7.09
N TYR A 66 9.11 -0.76 7.95
CA TYR A 66 9.04 0.04 9.17
C TYR A 66 9.61 -0.76 10.33
N GLN A 67 10.54 -0.16 11.08
CA GLN A 67 11.16 -0.80 12.25
C GLN A 67 11.26 0.17 13.44
N GLU A 68 10.88 -0.32 14.62
CA GLU A 68 11.06 0.39 15.88
C GLU A 68 12.39 0.01 16.54
N LYS A 69 13.26 0.99 16.76
CA LYS A 69 14.46 0.76 17.58
C LYS A 69 14.07 0.87 19.04
N PHE A 70 14.36 -0.13 19.87
CA PHE A 70 14.05 -0.07 21.31
C PHE A 70 14.82 1.07 22.00
N ALA A 71 16.01 1.37 21.48
CA ALA A 71 16.80 2.53 21.91
C ALA A 71 16.06 3.87 21.70
N ALA A 72 15.09 3.96 20.79
CA ALA A 72 14.27 5.17 20.59
C ALA A 72 13.46 5.53 21.84
N ALA A 73 13.10 4.53 22.66
CA ALA A 73 12.45 4.70 23.96
C ALA A 73 13.42 4.47 25.14
N GLY A 74 14.73 4.38 24.89
CA GLY A 74 15.74 4.11 25.92
C GLY A 74 15.66 2.70 26.53
N ARG A 75 15.10 1.73 25.80
CA ARG A 75 14.90 0.35 26.27
C ARG A 75 15.86 -0.63 25.59
N ILE A 76 16.12 -1.75 26.26
CA ILE A 76 16.82 -2.92 25.69
C ILE A 76 15.75 -3.97 25.37
N PRO A 77 15.78 -4.62 24.20
CA PRO A 77 14.81 -5.66 23.85
C PRO A 77 14.68 -6.77 24.91
N GLY A 78 13.44 -7.20 25.17
CA GLY A 78 13.12 -8.24 26.15
C GLY A 78 13.57 -9.66 25.74
N ASN A 79 13.84 -9.87 24.45
CA ASN A 79 14.17 -11.19 23.91
C ASN A 79 15.52 -11.74 24.37
N PHE A 80 15.74 -13.05 24.17
CA PHE A 80 16.96 -13.76 24.59
C PHE A 80 18.25 -13.13 24.04
N PHE A 81 18.21 -12.58 22.82
CA PHE A 81 19.38 -12.03 22.14
C PHE A 81 19.67 -10.57 22.49
N ARG A 82 18.77 -9.88 23.23
CA ARG A 82 18.85 -8.45 23.57
C ARG A 82 19.06 -7.56 22.34
N ARG A 83 18.45 -7.93 21.22
CA ARG A 83 18.62 -7.26 19.92
C ARG A 83 17.33 -7.30 19.12
N GLU A 84 17.04 -6.24 18.37
CA GLU A 84 15.95 -6.22 17.41
C GLU A 84 16.19 -7.27 16.31
N GLY A 85 15.16 -8.05 16.01
CA GLY A 85 15.22 -9.17 15.08
C GLY A 85 14.27 -8.97 13.89
N LYS A 86 13.50 -10.02 13.60
CA LYS A 86 12.41 -9.95 12.63
C LYS A 86 11.38 -8.87 13.06
N LEU A 87 10.79 -8.20 12.09
CA LEU A 87 9.67 -7.29 12.31
C LEU A 87 8.53 -7.99 13.05
N SER A 88 8.01 -7.30 14.06
CA SER A 88 6.78 -7.63 14.79
C SER A 88 5.54 -7.46 13.91
N ASP A 89 4.40 -8.00 14.35
CA ASP A 89 3.14 -7.85 13.59
C ASP A 89 2.74 -6.38 13.44
N TYR A 90 2.95 -5.55 14.48
CA TYR A 90 2.71 -4.11 14.42
C TYR A 90 3.59 -3.45 13.36
N GLU A 91 4.89 -3.73 13.36
CA GLU A 91 5.81 -3.18 12.35
C GLU A 91 5.45 -3.62 10.93
N VAL A 92 5.07 -4.89 10.74
CA VAL A 92 4.59 -5.41 9.45
C VAL A 92 3.29 -4.72 9.01
N LEU A 93 2.37 -4.46 9.92
CA LEU A 93 1.13 -3.74 9.60
C LEU A 93 1.42 -2.31 9.13
N VAL A 94 2.30 -1.58 9.82
CA VAL A 94 2.70 -0.23 9.41
C VAL A 94 3.42 -0.25 8.05
N SER A 95 4.34 -1.20 7.82
CA SER A 95 4.97 -1.42 6.51
C SER A 95 3.94 -1.59 5.39
N ARG A 96 2.87 -2.36 5.66
CA ARG A 96 1.79 -2.61 4.69
C ARG A 96 0.92 -1.39 4.44
N LEU A 97 0.69 -0.52 5.44
CA LEU A 97 -0.04 0.74 5.25
C LEU A 97 0.68 1.60 4.22
N VAL A 98 1.97 1.84 4.45
CA VAL A 98 2.82 2.65 3.55
C VAL A 98 2.95 2.01 2.17
N ASP A 99 3.17 0.68 2.08
CA ASP A 99 3.25 -0.02 0.79
C ASP A 99 1.97 0.12 -0.03
N ARG A 100 0.79 -0.03 0.60
CA ARG A 100 -0.51 0.10 -0.07
C ARG A 100 -0.74 1.51 -0.61
N ALA A 101 -0.31 2.54 0.11
CA ALA A 101 -0.45 3.92 -0.32
C ALA A 101 0.55 4.28 -1.43
N LEU A 102 1.78 3.81 -1.33
CA LEU A 102 2.88 4.13 -2.24
C LEU A 102 2.83 3.36 -3.56
N ARG A 103 2.59 2.05 -3.52
CA ARG A 103 2.74 1.14 -4.67
C ARG A 103 1.97 1.59 -5.92
N PRO A 104 0.72 2.10 -5.83
CA PRO A 104 -0.03 2.58 -7.00
C PRO A 104 0.53 3.86 -7.62
N LEU A 105 1.41 4.60 -6.93
CA LEU A 105 1.96 5.87 -7.37
C LEU A 105 3.21 5.71 -8.23
N PHE A 106 3.73 4.50 -8.39
CA PHE A 106 4.81 4.25 -9.34
C PHE A 106 4.23 4.17 -10.76
N PRO A 107 4.89 4.82 -11.75
CA PRO A 107 4.44 4.78 -13.15
C PRO A 107 4.33 3.35 -13.70
N ASP A 108 3.40 3.14 -14.64
CA ASP A 108 3.23 1.84 -15.31
C ASP A 108 4.56 1.36 -15.92
N GLY A 109 4.91 0.11 -15.62
CA GLY A 109 6.15 -0.51 -16.09
C GLY A 109 7.44 -0.07 -15.39
N TYR A 110 7.38 0.68 -14.28
CA TYR A 110 8.54 0.88 -13.42
C TYR A 110 8.97 -0.44 -12.76
N MET A 111 10.15 -0.94 -13.11
CA MET A 111 10.64 -2.27 -12.68
C MET A 111 11.96 -2.24 -11.87
N ASN A 112 12.40 -1.05 -11.48
CA ASN A 112 13.64 -0.90 -10.72
C ASN A 112 13.40 -1.30 -9.26
N GLU A 113 14.28 -2.14 -8.72
CA GLU A 113 14.22 -2.54 -7.32
C GLU A 113 14.30 -1.32 -6.41
N THR A 114 13.25 -1.12 -5.60
CA THR A 114 13.08 0.03 -4.73
C THR A 114 12.88 -0.43 -3.30
N GLN A 115 13.67 0.12 -2.39
CA GLN A 115 13.59 -0.16 -0.97
C GLN A 115 13.28 1.12 -0.19
N VAL A 116 12.26 1.05 0.64
CA VAL A 116 11.90 2.06 1.63
C VAL A 116 12.20 1.49 3.01
N ILE A 117 13.02 2.19 3.80
CA ILE A 117 13.28 1.83 5.19
C ILE A 117 12.89 3.01 6.07
N ILE A 118 12.01 2.77 7.05
CA ILE A 118 11.53 3.75 8.01
C ILE A 118 11.92 3.26 9.40
N ASN A 119 12.74 4.03 10.13
CA ASN A 119 13.14 3.69 11.48
C ASN A 119 12.56 4.71 12.48
N LEU A 120 11.90 4.22 13.53
CA LEU A 120 11.67 5.02 14.74
C LEU A 120 13.00 5.15 15.48
N VAL A 121 13.52 6.39 15.55
CA VAL A 121 14.84 6.68 16.13
C VAL A 121 14.77 7.48 17.44
N SER A 122 13.64 8.13 17.70
CA SER A 122 13.29 8.74 19.00
C SER A 122 11.78 8.60 19.18
N ALA A 123 11.33 8.28 20.40
CA ALA A 123 9.93 7.99 20.66
C ALA A 123 9.39 8.86 21.80
N ASP A 124 8.29 9.55 21.52
CA ASP A 124 7.44 10.19 22.51
C ASP A 124 6.37 9.19 22.96
N LYS A 125 6.09 9.09 24.25
CA LYS A 125 5.13 8.11 24.79
C LYS A 125 3.71 8.33 24.30
N ASP A 126 3.35 9.59 24.06
CA ASP A 126 1.98 9.94 23.66
C ASP A 126 1.81 10.07 22.15
N VAL A 127 2.88 10.11 21.36
CA VAL A 127 2.74 10.19 19.89
C VAL A 127 2.65 8.79 19.27
N MET A 128 1.71 8.63 18.36
CA MET A 128 1.57 7.42 17.54
C MET A 128 2.48 7.53 16.29
N PRO A 129 3.56 6.74 16.18
CA PRO A 129 4.54 6.90 15.10
C PRO A 129 4.04 6.38 13.75
N ASP A 130 3.11 5.43 13.74
CA ASP A 130 2.50 4.89 12.52
C ASP A 130 1.82 5.98 11.68
N ALA A 131 1.16 6.95 12.31
CA ALA A 131 0.51 8.09 11.67
C ALA A 131 1.48 9.05 10.95
N LEU A 132 2.79 8.89 11.14
CA LEU A 132 3.83 9.69 10.50
C LEU A 132 4.63 8.89 9.45
N ALA A 133 4.42 7.57 9.36
CA ALA A 133 5.24 6.69 8.52
C ALA A 133 5.06 6.98 7.01
N GLY A 134 3.81 7.11 6.55
CA GLY A 134 3.51 7.50 5.16
C GLY A 134 4.05 8.88 4.80
N LEU A 135 3.94 9.86 5.71
CA LEU A 135 4.53 11.20 5.56
C LEU A 135 6.05 11.12 5.40
N ALA A 136 6.73 10.34 6.25
CA ALA A 136 8.18 10.18 6.19
C ALA A 136 8.62 9.54 4.86
N CYS A 137 7.89 8.51 4.40
CA CYS A 137 8.13 7.86 3.12
C CYS A 137 7.98 8.83 1.95
N SER A 138 6.84 9.52 1.87
CA SER A 138 6.56 10.44 0.76
C SER A 138 7.50 11.64 0.78
N ALA A 139 7.85 12.19 1.96
CA ALA A 139 8.83 13.26 2.06
C ALA A 139 10.21 12.81 1.58
N ALA A 140 10.65 11.59 1.92
CA ALA A 140 11.92 11.05 1.45
C ALA A 140 11.92 10.90 -0.09
N LEU A 141 10.82 10.41 -0.68
CA LEU A 141 10.63 10.36 -2.13
C LEU A 141 10.62 11.75 -2.77
N ALA A 142 9.99 12.74 -2.12
CA ALA A 142 9.96 14.13 -2.58
C ALA A 142 11.36 14.72 -2.71
N THR A 143 12.28 14.34 -1.82
CA THR A 143 13.69 14.77 -1.85
C THR A 143 14.59 13.96 -2.79
N SER A 144 14.04 12.98 -3.51
CA SER A 144 14.78 12.08 -4.41
C SER A 144 14.51 12.32 -5.89
N ASP A 145 15.34 11.74 -6.76
CA ASP A 145 15.13 11.68 -8.21
C ASP A 145 14.22 10.50 -8.63
N ILE A 146 13.69 9.69 -7.71
CA ILE A 146 12.86 8.51 -8.03
C ILE A 146 11.51 8.97 -8.62
N PRO A 147 11.06 8.40 -9.76
CA PRO A 147 9.84 8.84 -10.42
C PRO A 147 8.61 8.24 -9.71
N VAL A 148 7.77 9.11 -9.18
CA VAL A 148 6.43 8.80 -8.65
C VAL A 148 5.43 9.78 -9.27
N GLU A 149 4.22 9.32 -9.55
CA GLU A 149 3.16 10.10 -10.21
C GLU A 149 2.61 11.24 -9.32
N GLY A 150 2.81 11.13 -8.01
CA GLY A 150 2.43 12.18 -7.07
C GLY A 150 2.98 11.92 -5.68
N LEU A 151 3.06 12.98 -4.88
CA LEU A 151 3.29 12.87 -3.45
C LEU A 151 2.00 12.47 -2.73
N PHE A 152 2.16 11.76 -1.62
CA PHE A 152 1.06 11.36 -0.75
C PHE A 152 1.37 11.71 0.69
N SER A 153 0.39 11.51 1.56
CA SER A 153 0.67 11.42 3.00
C SER A 153 -0.37 10.54 3.68
N GLU A 154 -0.13 10.27 4.94
CA GLU A 154 -1.00 9.49 5.82
C GLU A 154 -1.31 10.28 7.09
N VAL A 155 -2.56 10.18 7.55
CA VAL A 155 -2.97 10.68 8.87
C VAL A 155 -3.87 9.67 9.54
N ARG A 156 -3.81 9.66 10.86
CA ARG A 156 -4.81 9.03 11.72
C ARG A 156 -5.92 10.04 12.00
N VAL A 157 -7.17 9.68 11.75
CA VAL A 157 -8.35 10.44 12.16
C VAL A 157 -9.14 9.58 13.14
N ALA A 158 -9.35 10.12 14.34
CA ALA A 158 -10.14 9.45 15.36
C ALA A 158 -11.31 10.33 15.79
N ARG A 159 -12.37 9.71 16.31
CA ARG A 159 -13.48 10.43 16.94
C ARG A 159 -13.43 10.20 18.45
N ILE A 160 -13.24 11.30 19.19
CA ILE A 160 -13.06 11.31 20.64
C ILE A 160 -14.08 12.29 21.21
N ASP A 161 -14.92 11.81 22.12
CA ASP A 161 -16.03 12.60 22.69
C ASP A 161 -16.90 13.29 21.61
N GLY A 162 -17.16 12.57 20.51
CA GLY A 162 -17.95 13.06 19.37
C GLY A 162 -17.24 14.07 18.45
N LYS A 163 -15.93 14.31 18.63
CA LYS A 163 -15.15 15.23 17.79
C LYS A 163 -14.07 14.50 17.02
N PHE A 164 -13.92 14.83 15.73
CA PHE A 164 -12.83 14.32 14.92
C PHE A 164 -11.51 15.04 15.24
N VAL A 165 -10.47 14.26 15.49
CA VAL A 165 -9.12 14.73 15.84
C VAL A 165 -8.11 14.07 14.89
N ILE A 166 -7.19 14.88 14.35
CA ILE A 166 -6.10 14.41 13.48
C ILE A 166 -4.88 14.07 14.34
N ASN A 167 -4.31 12.89 14.08
CA ASN A 167 -3.15 12.31 14.75
C ASN A 167 -3.26 12.45 16.28
N PRO A 168 -4.34 12.00 16.93
CA PRO A 168 -4.49 12.11 18.38
C PRO A 168 -3.34 11.40 19.10
N GLY A 169 -3.11 11.81 20.35
CA GLY A 169 -2.17 11.11 21.22
C GLY A 169 -2.66 9.71 21.60
N ARG A 170 -1.73 8.85 22.01
CA ARG A 170 -1.98 7.46 22.43
C ARG A 170 -3.01 7.39 23.56
N ALA A 171 -2.90 8.26 24.56
CA ALA A 171 -3.84 8.27 25.69
C ALA A 171 -5.26 8.68 25.24
N ALA A 172 -5.36 9.59 24.27
CA ALA A 172 -6.65 10.06 23.77
C ALA A 172 -7.37 9.01 22.89
N LEU A 173 -6.63 8.08 22.30
CA LEU A 173 -7.18 6.97 21.51
C LEU A 173 -7.89 5.92 22.36
N GLU A 174 -7.58 5.81 23.66
CA GLU A 174 -8.23 4.82 24.55
C GLU A 174 -9.74 5.07 24.70
N THR A 175 -10.20 6.30 24.44
CA THR A 175 -11.61 6.68 24.49
C THR A 175 -12.17 7.01 23.11
N ALA A 176 -11.47 6.64 22.03
CA ALA A 176 -11.95 6.85 20.67
C ALA A 176 -12.98 5.77 20.30
N ASP A 177 -14.09 6.17 19.68
CA ASP A 177 -15.10 5.25 19.14
C ASP A 177 -14.91 5.00 17.63
N MET A 178 -14.01 5.75 16.99
CA MET A 178 -13.57 5.58 15.61
C MET A 178 -12.07 5.87 15.52
N ASP A 179 -11.33 5.07 14.78
CA ASP A 179 -9.89 5.22 14.58
C ASP A 179 -9.48 4.71 13.20
N PHE A 180 -9.15 5.63 12.30
CA PHE A 180 -8.82 5.32 10.91
C PHE A 180 -7.50 5.95 10.50
N ILE A 181 -6.64 5.18 9.85
CA ILE A 181 -5.52 5.68 9.07
C ILE A 181 -5.98 5.85 7.62
N VAL A 182 -5.79 7.06 7.11
CA VAL A 182 -6.17 7.44 5.75
C VAL A 182 -4.92 7.91 5.03
N ALA A 183 -4.67 7.35 3.85
CA ALA A 183 -3.67 7.84 2.91
C ALA A 183 -4.33 8.51 1.72
N ALA A 184 -3.74 9.61 1.27
CA ALA A 184 -4.23 10.32 0.10
C ALA A 184 -3.10 11.05 -0.62
N THR A 185 -3.31 11.25 -1.92
CA THR A 185 -2.61 12.29 -2.68
C THR A 185 -3.32 13.63 -2.48
N LYS A 186 -2.82 14.68 -3.13
CA LYS A 186 -3.46 16.00 -3.15
C LYS A 186 -4.90 15.96 -3.68
N HIS A 187 -5.23 14.96 -4.50
CA HIS A 187 -6.48 14.88 -5.24
C HIS A 187 -7.39 13.76 -4.75
N ASP A 188 -6.83 12.59 -4.42
CA ASP A 188 -7.61 11.37 -4.23
C ASP A 188 -7.15 10.60 -3.00
N ILE A 189 -8.12 10.00 -2.30
CA ILE A 189 -7.86 9.03 -1.23
C ILE A 189 -7.42 7.71 -1.85
N THR A 190 -6.29 7.18 -1.41
CA THR A 190 -5.67 5.97 -1.98
C THR A 190 -5.84 4.77 -1.07
N MET A 191 -5.85 4.95 0.24
CA MET A 191 -5.92 3.87 1.22
C MET A 191 -6.68 4.31 2.47
N VAL A 192 -7.50 3.41 3.00
CA VAL A 192 -8.18 3.55 4.29
C VAL A 192 -8.05 2.22 5.03
N GLU A 193 -7.67 2.30 6.30
CA GLU A 193 -7.64 1.19 7.25
C GLU A 193 -8.10 1.72 8.60
N GLY A 194 -8.87 0.96 9.36
CA GLY A 194 -9.28 1.40 10.69
C GLY A 194 -10.36 0.54 11.32
N GLU A 195 -10.75 0.93 12.53
CA GLU A 195 -11.77 0.29 13.34
C GLU A 195 -12.73 1.32 13.93
N ALA A 196 -13.91 0.86 14.33
CA ALA A 196 -14.93 1.68 14.96
C ALA A 196 -15.89 0.83 15.81
N ASP A 197 -16.36 1.41 16.91
CA ASP A 197 -17.40 0.87 17.78
C ASP A 197 -18.79 1.16 17.20
N GLU A 198 -19.06 0.59 16.02
CA GLU A 198 -20.22 0.91 15.19
C GLU A 198 -20.26 2.41 14.78
N CYS A 199 -20.19 2.70 13.48
CA CYS A 199 -20.31 4.08 13.00
C CYS A 199 -21.26 4.17 11.81
N SER A 200 -21.88 5.34 11.64
CA SER A 200 -22.69 5.60 10.45
C SER A 200 -21.77 5.84 9.24
N GLU A 201 -22.23 5.51 8.04
CA GLU A 201 -21.49 5.80 6.81
C GLU A 201 -21.24 7.30 6.63
N THR A 202 -22.14 8.14 7.18
CA THR A 202 -21.99 9.60 7.15
C THR A 202 -20.80 10.05 7.99
N ASP A 203 -20.61 9.47 9.18
CA ASP A 203 -19.47 9.76 10.04
C ASP A 203 -18.16 9.30 9.41
N LEU A 204 -18.15 8.10 8.81
CA LEU A 204 -16.98 7.61 8.09
C LEU A 204 -16.59 8.56 6.95
N VAL A 205 -17.54 8.96 6.11
CA VAL A 205 -17.28 9.91 5.01
C VAL A 205 -16.80 11.27 5.55
N ALA A 206 -17.31 11.74 6.68
CA ALA A 206 -16.85 12.97 7.31
C ALA A 206 -15.39 12.84 7.79
N ALA A 207 -15.05 11.73 8.45
CA ALA A 207 -13.69 11.44 8.90
C ALA A 207 -12.70 11.44 7.72
N LEU A 208 -13.06 10.76 6.62
CA LEU A 208 -12.24 10.70 5.40
C LEU A 208 -11.98 12.08 4.78
N LYS A 209 -12.99 12.96 4.75
CA LYS A 209 -12.85 14.33 4.24
C LYS A 209 -11.92 15.17 5.12
N ILE A 210 -12.08 15.09 6.43
CA ILE A 210 -11.25 15.82 7.40
C ILE A 210 -9.78 15.35 7.31
N ALA A 211 -9.57 14.05 7.19
CA ALA A 211 -8.24 13.47 6.96
C ALA A 211 -7.62 13.97 5.64
N HIS A 212 -8.38 13.97 4.55
CA HIS A 212 -7.87 14.41 3.24
C HIS A 212 -7.45 15.89 3.23
N GLU A 213 -8.22 16.77 3.87
CA GLU A 213 -7.83 18.18 3.99
C GLU A 213 -6.53 18.34 4.79
N ALA A 214 -6.39 17.62 5.92
CA ALA A 214 -5.14 17.66 6.70
C ALA A 214 -3.93 17.13 5.91
N ILE A 215 -4.11 16.10 5.08
CA ILE A 215 -3.05 15.54 4.23
C ILE A 215 -2.52 16.56 3.22
N LYS A 216 -3.37 17.43 2.67
CA LYS A 216 -2.95 18.45 1.69
C LYS A 216 -1.90 19.41 2.27
N ASP A 217 -2.03 19.77 3.55
CA ASP A 217 -1.05 20.62 4.24
C ASP A 217 0.31 19.91 4.39
N GLN A 218 0.28 18.59 4.64
CA GLN A 218 1.50 17.78 4.72
C GLN A 218 2.20 17.68 3.36
N ILE A 219 1.43 17.45 2.29
CA ILE A 219 1.96 17.42 0.92
C ILE A 219 2.56 18.77 0.55
N ALA A 220 1.92 19.88 0.90
CA ALA A 220 2.47 21.21 0.65
C ALA A 220 3.82 21.44 1.37
N ALA A 221 4.01 20.87 2.56
CA ALA A 221 5.31 20.91 3.24
C ALA A 221 6.38 20.08 2.52
N GLN A 222 6.02 18.91 2.00
CA GLN A 222 6.92 18.08 1.20
C GLN A 222 7.32 18.79 -0.11
N GLU A 223 6.38 19.43 -0.79
CA GLU A 223 6.63 20.24 -2.01
C GLU A 223 7.65 21.35 -1.72
N ARG A 224 7.44 22.12 -0.63
CA ARG A 224 8.41 23.16 -0.19
C ARG A 224 9.78 22.56 0.12
N LEU A 225 9.84 21.38 0.74
CA LEU A 225 11.11 20.73 1.05
C LEU A 225 11.85 20.32 -0.23
N ALA A 226 11.15 19.78 -1.23
CA ALA A 226 11.72 19.43 -2.52
C ALA A 226 12.25 20.67 -3.27
N GLU A 227 11.52 21.79 -3.23
CA GLU A 227 11.98 23.07 -3.79
C GLU A 227 13.29 23.55 -3.14
N MET A 228 13.41 23.42 -1.82
CA MET A 228 14.64 23.77 -1.08
C MET A 228 15.82 22.86 -1.42
N VAL A 229 15.57 21.60 -1.77
CA VAL A 229 16.60 20.66 -2.23
C VAL A 229 17.06 21.02 -3.66
N GLY A 230 16.14 21.45 -4.52
CA GLY A 230 16.42 21.92 -5.86
C GLY A 230 16.45 20.80 -6.90
N GLU A 231 17.30 20.93 -7.93
CA GLU A 231 17.28 20.06 -9.13
C GLU A 231 17.36 18.56 -8.82
N SER A 232 18.13 18.14 -7.81
CA SER A 232 18.25 16.73 -7.45
C SER A 232 16.96 16.09 -6.93
N ALA A 233 15.99 16.89 -6.51
CA ALA A 233 14.65 16.46 -6.11
C ALA A 233 13.59 16.73 -7.19
N LEU A 234 13.73 17.85 -7.92
CA LEU A 234 12.73 18.30 -8.90
C LEU A 234 12.85 17.60 -10.25
N VAL A 235 14.07 17.20 -10.66
CA VAL A 235 14.30 16.49 -11.92
C VAL A 235 14.31 14.99 -11.63
N LYS A 236 13.18 14.32 -11.94
CA LYS A 236 13.08 12.86 -11.80
C LYS A 236 13.91 12.16 -12.86
N ARG A 237 14.52 11.03 -12.50
CA ARG A 237 15.25 10.18 -13.45
C ARG A 237 14.29 9.68 -14.55
N PRO A 238 14.76 9.53 -15.81
CA PRO A 238 13.91 9.09 -16.90
C PRO A 238 13.36 7.69 -16.63
N LEU A 239 12.13 7.45 -17.06
CA LEU A 239 11.56 6.12 -17.07
C LEU A 239 12.25 5.29 -18.17
N PRO A 240 12.51 3.99 -17.93
CA PRO A 240 12.92 3.09 -19.00
C PRO A 240 11.87 3.12 -20.12
N GLU A 241 12.30 3.33 -21.36
CA GLU A 241 11.41 3.16 -22.51
C GLU A 241 10.98 1.70 -22.57
N ILE A 242 9.67 1.49 -22.59
CA ILE A 242 9.09 0.17 -22.79
C ILE A 242 8.90 0.02 -24.29
N PRO A 243 9.57 -0.94 -24.96
CA PRO A 243 9.37 -1.14 -26.38
C PRO A 243 7.89 -1.40 -26.69
N GLU A 244 7.37 -0.69 -27.68
CA GLU A 244 6.01 -0.86 -28.19
C GLU A 244 6.01 -1.24 -29.67
N ASN A 245 5.12 -2.16 -30.03
CA ASN A 245 4.87 -2.58 -31.39
C ASN A 245 3.36 -2.53 -31.64
N GLU A 246 2.91 -1.47 -32.32
CA GLU A 246 1.48 -1.23 -32.55
C GLU A 246 0.85 -2.25 -33.51
N GLU A 247 1.63 -2.82 -34.44
CA GLU A 247 1.14 -3.88 -35.34
C GLU A 247 0.82 -5.15 -34.54
N LEU A 248 1.76 -5.60 -33.70
CA LEU A 248 1.57 -6.74 -32.82
C LEU A 248 0.40 -6.53 -31.85
N LYS A 249 0.31 -5.34 -31.25
CA LYS A 249 -0.78 -4.98 -30.34
C LYS A 249 -2.15 -5.05 -31.03
N ALA A 250 -2.30 -4.41 -32.19
CA ALA A 250 -3.53 -4.45 -32.97
C ALA A 250 -3.88 -5.88 -33.40
N ARG A 251 -2.86 -6.70 -33.72
CA ARG A 251 -3.08 -8.09 -34.08
C ARG A 251 -3.58 -8.93 -32.91
N ILE A 252 -2.96 -8.80 -31.74
CA ILE A 252 -3.40 -9.46 -30.51
C ILE A 252 -4.84 -9.06 -30.18
N GLU A 253 -5.15 -7.76 -30.19
CA GLU A 253 -6.49 -7.25 -29.91
C GLU A 253 -7.53 -7.85 -30.87
N ALA A 254 -7.24 -7.90 -32.17
CA ALA A 254 -8.13 -8.49 -33.17
C ALA A 254 -8.34 -10.00 -32.99
N LEU A 255 -7.34 -10.72 -32.46
CA LEU A 255 -7.43 -12.17 -32.25
C LEU A 255 -8.25 -12.55 -31.02
N VAL A 256 -8.23 -11.74 -29.96
CA VAL A 256 -8.76 -12.16 -28.65
C VAL A 256 -9.99 -11.41 -28.19
N SER A 257 -10.28 -10.22 -28.74
CA SER A 257 -11.33 -9.35 -28.19
C SER A 257 -12.71 -10.01 -28.18
N ASP A 258 -13.12 -10.61 -29.30
CA ASP A 258 -14.45 -11.23 -29.43
C ASP A 258 -14.61 -12.46 -28.52
N ASP A 259 -13.56 -13.28 -28.42
CA ASP A 259 -13.56 -14.47 -27.57
C ASP A 259 -13.60 -14.11 -26.08
N ILE A 260 -12.81 -13.11 -25.66
CA ILE A 260 -12.84 -12.58 -24.29
C ILE A 260 -14.21 -11.96 -23.98
N TYR A 261 -14.79 -11.21 -24.92
CA TYR A 261 -16.10 -10.60 -24.78
C TYR A 261 -17.19 -11.67 -24.60
N ALA A 262 -17.20 -12.70 -25.46
CA ALA A 262 -18.14 -13.81 -25.37
C ALA A 262 -17.98 -14.59 -24.05
N LEU A 263 -16.74 -14.85 -23.64
CA LEU A 263 -16.44 -15.51 -22.37
C LEU A 263 -16.92 -14.69 -21.18
N ALA A 264 -16.67 -13.37 -21.18
CA ALA A 264 -17.08 -12.48 -20.09
C ALA A 264 -18.60 -12.45 -19.89
N ARG A 265 -19.38 -12.63 -20.97
CA ARG A 265 -20.85 -12.70 -20.94
C ARG A 265 -21.42 -14.09 -20.63
N SER A 266 -20.59 -15.12 -20.64
CA SER A 266 -21.04 -16.52 -20.50
C SER A 266 -21.43 -16.95 -19.07
N ALA A 267 -21.21 -16.10 -18.07
CA ALA A 267 -21.50 -16.38 -16.65
C ALA A 267 -20.89 -17.70 -16.14
N SER A 268 -19.60 -17.93 -16.43
CA SER A 268 -18.88 -19.15 -16.05
C SER A 268 -18.26 -19.07 -14.65
N ASP A 269 -18.04 -20.23 -14.01
CA ASP A 269 -17.29 -20.35 -12.76
C ASP A 269 -15.80 -19.97 -12.94
N LYS A 270 -15.09 -19.77 -11.82
CA LYS A 270 -13.72 -19.26 -11.85
C LYS A 270 -12.74 -20.21 -12.54
N THR A 271 -12.90 -21.52 -12.37
CA THR A 271 -11.99 -22.52 -12.94
C THR A 271 -12.17 -22.58 -14.45
N THR A 272 -13.42 -22.71 -14.91
CA THR A 272 -13.75 -22.68 -16.34
C THR A 272 -13.27 -21.38 -17.00
N ARG A 273 -13.49 -20.23 -16.35
CA ARG A 273 -13.04 -18.94 -16.87
C ARG A 273 -11.52 -18.85 -16.96
N LYS A 274 -10.79 -19.33 -15.95
CA LYS A 274 -9.32 -19.32 -15.96
C LYS A 274 -8.79 -20.17 -17.12
N ASN A 275 -9.27 -21.39 -17.26
CA ASN A 275 -8.80 -22.31 -18.30
C ASN A 275 -9.07 -21.75 -19.70
N ARG A 276 -10.27 -21.22 -19.95
CA ARG A 276 -10.61 -20.62 -21.25
C ARG A 276 -9.79 -19.37 -21.57
N ILE A 277 -9.47 -18.55 -20.58
CA ILE A 277 -8.58 -17.39 -20.79
C ILE A 277 -7.17 -17.85 -21.19
N GLU A 278 -6.64 -18.90 -20.56
CA GLU A 278 -5.34 -19.46 -20.95
C GLU A 278 -5.40 -20.10 -22.35
N GLU A 279 -6.48 -20.83 -22.69
CA GLU A 279 -6.67 -21.39 -24.03
C GLU A 279 -6.71 -20.29 -25.12
N ILE A 280 -7.44 -19.19 -24.88
CA ILE A 280 -7.49 -18.04 -25.79
C ILE A 280 -6.09 -17.41 -25.90
N LYS A 281 -5.37 -17.31 -24.79
CA LYS A 281 -4.01 -16.75 -24.77
C LYS A 281 -3.05 -17.61 -25.57
N GLU A 282 -3.01 -18.91 -25.31
CA GLU A 282 -2.14 -19.87 -26.00
C GLU A 282 -2.41 -19.86 -27.51
N ALA A 283 -3.68 -19.94 -27.91
CA ALA A 283 -4.07 -19.89 -29.33
C ALA A 283 -3.69 -18.56 -30.00
N ALA A 284 -3.76 -17.43 -29.29
CA ALA A 284 -3.33 -16.15 -29.82
C ALA A 284 -1.81 -16.06 -29.97
N MET A 285 -1.06 -16.56 -28.98
CA MET A 285 0.41 -16.58 -29.03
C MET A 285 0.93 -17.52 -30.13
N GLU A 286 0.30 -18.68 -30.31
CA GLU A 286 0.62 -19.61 -31.40
C GLU A 286 0.43 -18.95 -32.77
N LYS A 287 -0.75 -18.36 -33.04
CA LYS A 287 -1.04 -17.66 -34.30
C LYS A 287 -0.08 -16.52 -34.58
N VAL A 288 0.24 -15.70 -33.59
CA VAL A 288 1.19 -14.60 -33.76
C VAL A 288 2.61 -15.14 -34.01
N THR A 289 2.99 -16.25 -33.38
CA THR A 289 4.28 -16.91 -33.64
C THR A 289 4.34 -17.46 -35.07
N GLU A 290 3.26 -18.05 -35.57
CA GLU A 290 3.14 -18.50 -36.96
C GLU A 290 3.24 -17.34 -37.97
N GLU A 291 2.64 -16.19 -37.65
CA GLU A 291 2.58 -15.03 -38.56
C GLU A 291 3.86 -14.21 -38.60
N PHE A 292 4.49 -13.97 -37.46
CA PHE A 292 5.67 -13.11 -37.35
C PHE A 292 7.00 -13.88 -37.19
N GLY A 293 6.94 -15.17 -36.89
CA GLY A 293 8.10 -16.04 -36.71
C GLY A 293 8.65 -16.11 -35.29
N GLU A 294 9.44 -17.16 -35.00
CA GLU A 294 9.99 -17.42 -33.66
C GLU A 294 10.96 -16.33 -33.19
N GLU A 295 11.88 -15.87 -34.06
CA GLU A 295 12.85 -14.81 -33.73
C GLU A 295 12.15 -13.50 -33.32
N PHE A 296 11.06 -13.14 -33.99
CA PHE A 296 10.26 -11.96 -33.63
C PHE A 296 9.62 -12.12 -32.25
N MET A 297 9.14 -13.32 -31.93
CA MET A 297 8.52 -13.61 -30.63
C MET A 297 9.52 -13.78 -29.48
N GLU A 298 10.77 -14.14 -29.75
CA GLU A 298 11.85 -14.05 -28.76
C GLU A 298 12.07 -12.60 -28.30
N GLU A 299 11.99 -11.64 -29.23
CA GLU A 299 12.13 -10.21 -28.93
C GLU A 299 10.84 -9.62 -28.31
N TRP A 300 9.68 -9.90 -28.92
CA TRP A 300 8.42 -9.23 -28.60
C TRP A 300 7.45 -10.03 -27.74
N GLY A 301 7.77 -11.27 -27.36
CA GLY A 301 6.87 -12.15 -26.61
C GLY A 301 6.43 -11.58 -25.25
N ALA A 302 7.32 -10.85 -24.56
CA ALA A 302 6.95 -10.15 -23.33
C ALA A 302 5.93 -9.02 -23.58
N ALA A 303 6.07 -8.30 -24.69
CA ALA A 303 5.12 -7.26 -25.10
C ALA A 303 3.78 -7.88 -25.54
N ALA A 304 3.79 -8.99 -26.29
CA ALA A 304 2.59 -9.73 -26.68
C ALA A 304 1.76 -10.15 -25.45
N ASN A 305 2.41 -10.72 -24.44
CA ASN A 305 1.76 -11.08 -23.17
C ASN A 305 1.13 -9.86 -22.48
N ARG A 306 1.86 -8.73 -22.44
CA ARG A 306 1.36 -7.47 -21.87
C ARG A 306 0.16 -6.92 -22.64
N TYR A 307 0.17 -6.98 -23.97
CA TYR A 307 -0.96 -6.54 -24.81
C TYR A 307 -2.19 -7.41 -24.59
N PHE A 308 -2.01 -8.73 -24.51
CA PHE A 308 -3.09 -9.64 -24.16
C PHE A 308 -3.73 -9.27 -22.80
N ASP A 309 -2.91 -9.04 -21.76
CA ASP A 309 -3.41 -8.68 -20.44
C ASP A 309 -4.11 -7.32 -20.42
N LYS A 310 -3.61 -6.32 -21.16
CA LYS A 310 -4.25 -5.01 -21.32
C LYS A 310 -5.60 -5.13 -22.06
N CYS A 311 -5.64 -5.85 -23.17
CA CYS A 311 -6.87 -6.12 -23.93
C CYS A 311 -7.91 -6.85 -23.07
N LYS A 312 -7.51 -7.93 -22.39
CA LYS A 312 -8.34 -8.69 -21.45
C LYS A 312 -8.95 -7.78 -20.38
N LYS A 313 -8.14 -6.93 -19.75
CA LYS A 313 -8.60 -5.98 -18.72
C LYS A 313 -9.61 -4.99 -19.29
N HIS A 314 -9.35 -4.46 -20.49
CA HIS A 314 -10.22 -3.50 -21.16
C HIS A 314 -11.58 -4.12 -21.52
N VAL A 315 -11.57 -5.23 -22.27
CA VAL A 315 -12.80 -5.90 -22.74
C VAL A 315 -13.68 -6.35 -21.56
N ILE A 316 -13.09 -6.92 -20.51
CA ILE A 316 -13.84 -7.32 -19.31
C ILE A 316 -14.48 -6.10 -18.63
N ARG A 317 -13.74 -4.98 -18.52
CA ARG A 317 -14.26 -3.75 -17.91
C ARG A 317 -15.43 -3.20 -18.72
N ASP A 318 -15.32 -3.20 -20.04
CA ASP A 318 -16.37 -2.73 -20.94
C ASP A 318 -17.63 -3.56 -20.84
N VAL A 319 -17.52 -4.90 -20.79
CA VAL A 319 -18.68 -5.80 -20.59
C VAL A 319 -19.40 -5.45 -19.29
N VAL A 320 -18.67 -5.27 -18.19
CA VAL A 320 -19.28 -4.94 -16.89
C VAL A 320 -20.00 -3.59 -16.92
N LEU A 321 -19.43 -2.59 -17.59
CA LEU A 321 -20.01 -1.24 -17.69
C LEU A 321 -21.20 -1.17 -18.65
N SER A 322 -21.13 -1.87 -19.79
CA SER A 322 -22.14 -1.83 -20.85
C SER A 322 -23.33 -2.74 -20.57
N ASP A 323 -23.09 -3.98 -20.14
CA ASP A 323 -24.14 -4.96 -19.91
C ASP A 323 -24.70 -4.91 -18.47
N GLY A 324 -24.01 -4.20 -17.55
CA GLY A 324 -24.38 -4.13 -16.14
C GLY A 324 -24.31 -5.48 -15.42
N LYS A 325 -23.62 -6.45 -16.01
CA LYS A 325 -23.47 -7.82 -15.50
C LYS A 325 -22.00 -8.13 -15.26
N ARG A 326 -21.75 -8.82 -14.16
CA ARG A 326 -20.43 -9.32 -13.79
C ARG A 326 -20.11 -10.61 -14.54
N LEU A 327 -18.83 -10.99 -14.52
CA LEU A 327 -18.30 -12.21 -15.13
C LEU A 327 -18.95 -13.51 -14.64
N ASP A 328 -19.58 -13.51 -13.48
CA ASP A 328 -20.32 -14.64 -12.90
C ASP A 328 -21.85 -14.49 -13.06
N GLY A 329 -22.29 -13.58 -13.94
CA GLY A 329 -23.69 -13.35 -14.29
C GLY A 329 -24.46 -12.44 -13.34
N ARG A 330 -23.89 -12.11 -12.17
CA ARG A 330 -24.55 -11.29 -11.14
C ARG A 330 -24.64 -9.83 -11.52
N LYS A 331 -25.63 -9.12 -10.96
CA LYS A 331 -25.68 -7.65 -10.97
C LYS A 331 -24.61 -7.05 -10.05
N SER A 332 -24.42 -5.73 -10.14
CA SER A 332 -23.48 -4.99 -9.27
C SER A 332 -23.88 -4.99 -7.80
N ASP A 333 -25.18 -5.06 -7.51
CA ASP A 333 -25.80 -5.04 -6.18
C ASP A 333 -26.14 -6.43 -5.62
N GLU A 334 -25.88 -7.49 -6.39
CA GLU A 334 -26.22 -8.86 -6.02
C GLU A 334 -25.06 -9.56 -5.29
N VAL A 335 -25.31 -10.06 -4.09
CA VAL A 335 -24.35 -10.82 -3.28
C VAL A 335 -24.32 -12.29 -3.70
N ARG A 336 -23.15 -12.93 -3.62
CA ARG A 336 -23.00 -14.38 -3.89
C ARG A 336 -23.84 -15.21 -2.88
N PRO A 337 -24.27 -16.43 -3.25
CA PRO A 337 -24.95 -17.33 -2.30
C PRO A 337 -24.14 -17.54 -1.02
N ILE A 338 -24.82 -17.47 0.12
CA ILE A 338 -24.23 -17.64 1.45
C ILE A 338 -24.87 -18.85 2.10
N TRP A 339 -24.05 -19.69 2.71
CA TRP A 339 -24.49 -20.67 3.69
C TRP A 339 -23.51 -20.67 4.87
N SER A 340 -23.98 -21.11 6.01
CA SER A 340 -23.17 -21.19 7.22
C SER A 340 -23.54 -22.42 8.03
N GLU A 341 -22.56 -23.00 8.68
CA GLU A 341 -22.72 -24.14 9.57
C GLU A 341 -21.93 -23.88 10.84
N VAL A 342 -22.58 -24.03 12.00
CA VAL A 342 -21.94 -23.89 13.31
C VAL A 342 -21.66 -25.27 13.90
N ASN A 343 -20.66 -25.35 14.78
CA ASN A 343 -20.23 -26.60 15.44
C ASN A 343 -19.73 -27.69 14.47
N PHE A 344 -19.03 -27.27 13.41
CA PHE A 344 -18.46 -28.18 12.41
C PHE A 344 -17.30 -29.04 12.97
N LEU A 345 -16.45 -28.46 13.81
CA LEU A 345 -15.33 -29.15 14.46
C LEU A 345 -15.75 -29.71 15.82
N PRO A 346 -15.66 -31.03 16.04
CA PRO A 346 -16.18 -31.66 17.27
C PRO A 346 -15.34 -31.36 18.51
N SER A 347 -14.06 -31.01 18.35
CA SER A 347 -13.12 -30.81 19.47
C SER A 347 -12.85 -29.35 19.82
N ALA A 348 -13.26 -28.40 18.97
CA ALA A 348 -13.03 -26.98 19.23
C ALA A 348 -14.05 -26.45 20.25
N HIS A 349 -13.69 -25.43 21.04
CA HIS A 349 -14.66 -24.79 21.95
C HIS A 349 -15.81 -24.13 21.19
N GLY A 350 -15.52 -23.54 20.03
CA GLY A 350 -16.51 -23.11 19.05
C GLY A 350 -15.94 -23.27 17.64
N SER A 351 -16.80 -23.50 16.66
CA SER A 351 -16.38 -23.54 15.26
C SER A 351 -17.51 -23.16 14.32
N ALA A 352 -17.15 -22.61 13.16
CA ALA A 352 -18.09 -22.32 12.09
C ALA A 352 -17.43 -22.49 10.72
N VAL A 353 -18.22 -22.98 9.77
CA VAL A 353 -17.93 -22.84 8.34
C VAL A 353 -18.78 -21.70 7.81
N PHE A 354 -18.13 -20.70 7.23
CA PHE A 354 -18.79 -19.63 6.51
C PHE A 354 -18.42 -19.75 5.03
N ASN A 355 -19.41 -19.79 4.15
CA ASN A 355 -19.21 -19.87 2.71
C ASN A 355 -19.97 -18.76 1.99
N ARG A 356 -19.28 -18.03 1.12
CA ARG A 356 -19.85 -17.01 0.22
C ARG A 356 -19.37 -17.24 -1.21
N GLY A 357 -20.19 -17.90 -2.02
CA GLY A 357 -19.84 -18.38 -3.36
C GLY A 357 -18.64 -19.34 -3.31
N GLU A 358 -17.58 -19.03 -4.06
CA GLU A 358 -16.32 -19.82 -4.10
C GLU A 358 -15.31 -19.42 -3.00
N THR A 359 -15.73 -18.67 -1.98
CA THR A 359 -14.88 -18.29 -0.85
C THR A 359 -15.40 -18.94 0.42
N GLN A 360 -14.58 -19.75 1.07
CA GLN A 360 -14.93 -20.47 2.29
C GLN A 360 -13.90 -20.19 3.39
N SER A 361 -14.38 -20.07 4.63
CA SER A 361 -13.56 -20.01 5.84
C SER A 361 -14.04 -21.07 6.83
N LEU A 362 -13.12 -21.88 7.32
CA LEU A 362 -13.30 -22.70 8.51
C LEU A 362 -12.65 -21.95 9.68
N THR A 363 -13.47 -21.45 10.60
CA THR A 363 -13.02 -20.66 11.75
C THR A 363 -13.27 -21.43 13.04
N SER A 364 -12.27 -21.47 13.92
CA SER A 364 -12.37 -22.05 15.26
C SER A 364 -12.15 -20.98 16.34
N LEU A 365 -12.82 -21.15 17.47
CA LEU A 365 -12.67 -20.34 18.67
C LEU A 365 -12.11 -21.21 19.79
N THR A 366 -11.15 -20.66 20.53
CA THR A 366 -10.53 -21.31 21.69
C THR A 366 -10.58 -20.36 22.88
N LEU A 367 -11.15 -20.83 24.00
CA LEU A 367 -11.09 -20.13 25.28
C LEU A 367 -9.79 -20.48 26.00
N GLY A 368 -9.19 -19.46 26.61
CA GLY A 368 -7.98 -19.57 27.42
C GLY A 368 -8.10 -18.77 28.72
N THR A 369 -7.04 -18.82 29.51
CA THR A 369 -6.89 -18.06 30.75
C THR A 369 -6.05 -16.81 30.53
N LYS A 370 -5.80 -16.02 31.58
CA LYS A 370 -4.88 -14.89 31.52
C LYS A 370 -3.46 -15.29 31.09
N GLN A 371 -3.05 -16.55 31.34
CA GLN A 371 -1.73 -17.05 30.93
C GLN A 371 -1.58 -17.23 29.41
N ASP A 372 -2.71 -17.30 28.68
CA ASP A 372 -2.73 -17.49 27.23
C ASP A 372 -2.76 -16.15 26.47
N GLN A 373 -2.73 -15.01 27.18
CA GLN A 373 -2.64 -13.68 26.55
C GLN A 373 -1.30 -13.51 25.84
N ILE A 374 -1.34 -12.96 24.62
CA ILE A 374 -0.12 -12.65 23.88
C ILE A 374 0.65 -11.54 24.60
N LEU A 375 1.92 -11.82 24.91
CA LEU A 375 2.82 -10.82 25.46
C LEU A 375 3.34 -9.97 24.30
N ILE A 376 2.94 -8.69 24.27
CA ILE A 376 3.38 -7.74 23.26
C ILE A 376 4.53 -6.93 23.84
N ASP A 377 5.69 -6.97 23.18
CA ASP A 377 6.85 -6.14 23.51
C ASP A 377 7.29 -5.39 22.25
N ASN A 378 6.95 -4.10 22.19
CA ASN A 378 7.42 -3.18 21.16
C ASN A 378 8.13 -1.99 21.82
N ALA A 379 8.63 -1.01 21.07
CA ALA A 379 9.46 0.05 21.67
C ALA A 379 8.70 0.87 22.71
N LEU A 380 7.40 1.12 22.48
CA LEU A 380 6.55 1.98 23.29
C LEU A 380 5.62 1.25 24.27
N LYS A 381 5.50 -0.08 24.20
CA LYS A 381 4.67 -0.91 25.06
C LYS A 381 5.47 -2.12 25.56
N SER A 382 5.63 -2.23 26.87
CA SER A 382 6.11 -3.44 27.52
C SER A 382 4.95 -4.38 27.82
N TYR A 383 5.20 -5.68 27.93
CA TYR A 383 4.19 -6.63 28.43
C TYR A 383 3.93 -6.48 29.94
N ASP A 384 4.81 -5.78 30.65
CA ASP A 384 4.73 -5.49 32.08
C ASP A 384 3.97 -4.17 32.40
N ASP A 385 3.70 -3.35 31.38
CA ASP A 385 2.92 -2.10 31.48
C ASP A 385 1.43 -2.38 31.23
#